data_AF-A0A653CMP8-F1
#
_entry.id   AF-A0A653CMP8-F1
#
_cell.length_a   1.000
_cell.length_b   1.000
_cell.length_c   1.000
_cell.angle_alpha   90.00
_cell.angle_beta   90.00
_cell.angle_gamma   90.00
#
_symmetry.space_group_name_H-M   'P 1'
#
loop_
_entity.id
_entity.type
_entity.pdbx_description
1 polymer ?
#
loop_
_entity_poly.entity_id
_entity_poly.type
_entity_poly.pdbx_seq_one_letter_code
_entity_poly.pdbx_strand_id
1 'polypeptide(L)'
;MESLDSGEDGGKNSNKAKMMSIGRKKFNMDPKKGIEYLIEKGLLQHTAESVAQFLHKGEGLNKTAIGDYLGEKNDFNEQVLQAFVELHDFRDLILVEAL
;
A
#
# COMPACT_ATOMS: atom_id res chain seq x y z
N MET A 1 -0.59 21.78 -40.82
CA MET A 1 0.11 21.71 -39.53
C MET A 1 -0.98 21.53 -38.48
N GLU A 2 -0.71 20.73 -37.45
CA GLU A 2 -1.56 20.45 -36.27
C GLU A 2 -2.68 19.43 -36.52
N SER A 3 -2.86 18.38 -35.72
CA SER A 3 -2.02 17.59 -34.81
C SER A 3 -2.87 16.34 -34.57
N LEU A 4 -2.26 15.15 -34.58
CA LEU A 4 -2.98 13.90 -34.33
C LEU A 4 -3.49 13.88 -32.88
N ASP A 5 -4.81 13.86 -32.71
CA ASP A 5 -5.46 13.41 -31.47
C ASP A 5 -5.62 11.90 -31.55
N SER A 6 -4.60 11.17 -31.08
CA SER A 6 -4.68 9.72 -30.90
C SER A 6 -5.50 9.42 -29.65
N GLY A 7 -6.78 9.11 -29.87
CA GLY A 7 -7.59 8.39 -28.90
C GLY A 7 -7.05 6.98 -28.66
N GLU A 8 -6.36 6.79 -27.54
CA GLU A 8 -6.07 5.47 -26.95
C GLU A 8 -6.20 5.53 -25.42
N ASP A 9 -7.45 5.54 -24.93
CA ASP A 9 -7.76 5.35 -23.51
C ASP A 9 -8.54 4.03 -23.34
N GLY A 10 -7.78 2.94 -23.31
CA GLY A 10 -8.31 1.58 -23.09
C GLY A 10 -7.25 0.58 -22.61
N GLY A 11 -5.96 0.83 -22.90
CA GLY A 11 -4.85 -0.06 -22.51
C GLY A 11 -4.14 0.27 -21.19
N LYS A 12 -4.32 1.47 -20.63
CA LYS A 12 -3.50 1.94 -19.47
C LYS A 12 -3.90 1.29 -18.14
N ASN A 13 -5.18 0.93 -17.97
CA ASN A 13 -5.68 0.37 -16.72
C ASN A 13 -5.22 -1.08 -16.47
N SER A 14 -5.01 -1.86 -17.54
CA SER A 14 -4.58 -3.27 -17.44
C SER A 14 -3.11 -3.41 -17.05
N ASN A 15 -2.25 -2.47 -17.47
CA ASN A 15 -0.83 -2.48 -17.11
C ASN A 15 -0.61 -2.07 -15.66
N LYS A 16 -1.34 -1.06 -15.16
CA LYS A 16 -1.27 -0.64 -13.76
C LYS A 16 -1.71 -1.76 -12.81
N ALA A 17 -2.80 -2.46 -13.14
CA ALA A 17 -3.28 -3.61 -12.39
C ALA A 17 -2.26 -4.77 -12.35
N LYS A 18 -1.62 -5.08 -13.49
CA LYS A 18 -0.54 -6.08 -13.56
C LYS A 18 0.64 -5.71 -12.67
N MET A 19 1.12 -4.46 -12.75
CA MET A 19 2.24 -4.01 -11.93
C MET A 19 1.90 -4.01 -10.44
N MET A 20 0.66 -3.65 -10.06
CA MET A 20 0.17 -3.79 -8.69
C MET A 20 0.20 -5.25 -8.21
N SER A 21 -0.28 -6.19 -9.02
CA SER A 21 -0.22 -7.62 -8.69
C SER A 21 1.21 -8.13 -8.50
N ILE A 22 2.15 -7.68 -9.34
CA ILE A 22 3.57 -8.00 -9.21
C ILE A 22 4.16 -7.40 -7.93
N GLY A 23 3.85 -6.14 -7.61
CA GLY A 23 4.30 -5.47 -6.40
C GLY A 23 3.80 -6.17 -5.12
N ARG A 24 2.54 -6.61 -5.10
CA ARG A 24 1.98 -7.43 -4.01
C ARG A 24 2.70 -8.77 -3.85
N LYS A 25 2.98 -9.47 -4.96
CA LYS A 25 3.76 -10.71 -4.93
C LYS A 25 5.17 -10.49 -4.41
N LYS A 26 5.83 -9.40 -4.84
CA LYS A 26 7.15 -9.01 -4.33
C LYS A 26 7.09 -8.72 -2.84
N PHE A 27 6.09 -7.96 -2.38
CA PHE A 27 5.88 -7.69 -0.95
C PHE A 27 5.74 -8.97 -0.13
N ASN A 28 4.98 -9.95 -0.63
CA ASN A 28 4.80 -11.23 0.06
C ASN A 28 6.10 -12.06 0.16
N MET A 29 7.08 -11.83 -0.72
CA MET A 29 8.39 -12.46 -0.68
C MET A 29 9.39 -11.65 0.15
N ASP A 30 9.37 -10.33 0.00
CA ASP A 30 10.26 -9.37 0.63
C ASP A 30 9.50 -8.04 0.77
N PRO A 31 9.03 -7.70 1.98
CA PRO A 31 8.16 -6.55 2.18
C PRO A 31 8.80 -5.23 1.77
N LYS A 32 10.08 -5.02 2.12
CA LYS A 32 10.84 -3.81 1.74
C LYS A 32 10.91 -3.66 0.23
N LYS A 33 11.39 -4.69 -0.46
CA LYS A 33 11.53 -4.64 -1.93
C LYS A 33 10.19 -4.49 -2.63
N GLY A 34 9.12 -5.05 -2.06
CA GLY A 34 7.76 -4.88 -2.57
C GLY A 34 7.31 -3.42 -2.53
N ILE A 35 7.49 -2.75 -1.39
CA ILE A 35 7.17 -1.32 -1.22
C ILE A 35 8.04 -0.45 -2.14
N GLU A 36 9.35 -0.68 -2.17
CA GLU A 36 10.26 0.05 -3.06
C GLU A 36 9.87 -0.08 -4.53
N TYR A 37 9.52 -1.30 -4.98
CA TYR A 37 9.05 -1.52 -6.35
C TYR A 37 7.76 -0.74 -6.65
N LEU A 38 6.81 -0.72 -5.72
CA LEU A 38 5.55 0.00 -5.90
C LEU A 38 5.78 1.52 -5.98
N ILE A 39 6.70 2.04 -5.17
CA ILE A 39 7.09 3.46 -5.18
C ILE A 39 7.81 3.81 -6.49
N GLU A 40 8.79 3.01 -6.91
CA GLU A 40 9.55 3.24 -8.13
C GLU A 40 8.65 3.23 -9.38
N LYS A 41 7.61 2.40 -9.38
CA LYS A 41 6.61 2.36 -10.47
C LYS A 41 5.52 3.43 -10.37
N GLY A 42 5.59 4.32 -9.37
CA GLY A 42 4.57 5.36 -9.15
C GLY A 42 3.19 4.80 -8.80
N LEU A 43 3.16 3.58 -8.24
CA LEU A 43 1.93 2.89 -7.82
C LEU A 43 1.59 3.18 -6.35
N LEU A 44 2.58 3.61 -5.59
CA LEU A 44 2.49 3.92 -4.17
C LEU A 44 3.32 5.17 -3.89
N GLN A 45 2.86 6.05 -2.99
CA GLN A 45 3.66 7.19 -2.57
C GLN A 45 4.64 6.77 -1.48
N HIS A 46 5.81 7.38 -1.45
CA HIS A 46 6.80 7.18 -0.38
C HIS A 46 6.42 7.98 0.87
N THR A 47 5.21 7.75 1.38
CA THR A 47 4.69 8.37 2.60
C THR A 47 4.11 7.28 3.52
N ALA A 48 4.26 7.47 4.83
CA ALA A 48 3.82 6.51 5.82
C ALA A 48 2.32 6.19 5.67
N GLU A 49 1.49 7.23 5.48
CA GLU A 49 0.04 7.11 5.27
C GLU A 49 -0.31 6.28 4.02
N SER A 50 0.37 6.53 2.88
CA SER A 50 0.08 5.81 1.64
C SER A 50 0.44 4.33 1.76
N VAL A 51 1.59 4.02 2.38
CA VAL A 51 2.02 2.65 2.63
C VAL A 51 1.06 1.98 3.62
N ALA A 52 0.69 2.67 4.71
CA ALA A 52 -0.26 2.16 5.69
C ALA A 52 -1.62 1.86 5.08
N GLN A 53 -2.15 2.72 4.19
CA GLN A 53 -3.39 2.44 3.45
C GLN A 53 -3.28 1.22 2.54
N PHE A 54 -2.13 1.05 1.88
CA PHE A 54 -1.87 -0.13 1.05
C PHE A 54 -1.86 -1.43 1.89
N LEU A 55 -1.16 -1.41 3.02
CA LEU A 55 -1.13 -2.53 3.96
C LEU A 55 -2.53 -2.80 4.54
N HIS A 56 -3.27 -1.74 4.90
CA HIS A 56 -4.62 -1.83 5.49
C HIS A 56 -5.63 -2.44 4.51
N LYS A 57 -5.54 -2.06 3.23
CA LYS A 57 -6.38 -2.67 2.19
C LYS A 57 -6.17 -4.19 2.12
N GLY A 58 -4.97 -4.68 2.41
CA GLY A 58 -4.67 -6.10 2.61
C GLY A 58 -4.94 -7.03 1.43
N GLU A 59 -5.31 -6.49 0.27
CA GLU A 59 -5.86 -7.25 -0.85
C GLU A 59 -4.74 -8.01 -1.59
N GLY A 60 -4.58 -9.30 -1.29
CA GLY A 60 -3.52 -10.14 -1.86
C GLY A 60 -2.16 -9.99 -1.18
N LEU A 61 -2.12 -9.38 0.01
CA LEU A 61 -0.93 -9.29 0.85
C LEU A 61 -0.94 -10.37 1.93
N ASN A 62 0.23 -10.93 2.23
CA ASN A 62 0.39 -11.89 3.29
C ASN A 62 0.41 -11.17 4.65
N LYS A 63 -0.51 -11.51 5.56
CA LYS A 63 -0.60 -10.90 6.89
C LYS A 63 0.69 -11.04 7.70
N THR A 64 1.39 -12.16 7.54
CA THR A 64 2.71 -12.35 8.19
C THR A 64 3.73 -11.36 7.66
N ALA A 65 3.77 -11.13 6.34
CA ALA A 65 4.67 -10.17 5.71
C ALA A 65 4.35 -8.72 6.10
N ILE A 66 3.05 -8.40 6.27
CA ILE A 66 2.61 -7.12 6.82
C ILE A 66 3.14 -6.94 8.24
N GLY A 67 2.93 -7.93 9.11
CA GLY A 67 3.40 -7.89 10.49
C GLY A 67 4.93 -7.78 10.59
N ASP A 68 5.65 -8.48 9.72
CA ASP A 68 7.12 -8.41 9.63
C ASP A 68 7.59 -7.00 9.24
N TYR A 69 6.97 -6.39 8.22
CA TYR A 69 7.27 -5.02 7.80
C TYR A 69 6.93 -3.99 8.87
N LEU A 70 5.78 -4.11 9.53
CA LEU A 70 5.36 -3.20 10.59
C LEU A 70 6.18 -3.37 11.88
N GLY A 71 6.72 -4.56 12.11
CA GLY A 71 7.52 -4.89 13.30
C GLY A 71 9.02 -4.61 13.14
N GLU A 72 9.45 -4.07 12.00
CA GLU A 72 10.85 -3.77 11.79
C GLU A 72 11.34 -2.54 12.56
N LYS A 73 12.59 -2.61 13.02
CA LYS A 73 13.28 -1.52 13.73
C LYS A 73 13.80 -0.47 12.76
N ASN A 74 12.88 0.28 12.16
CA ASN A 74 13.19 1.35 11.24
C ASN A 74 12.20 2.49 11.41
N ASP A 75 12.69 3.71 11.48
CA ASP A 75 11.90 4.92 11.79
C ASP A 75 10.71 5.09 10.83
N PHE A 76 10.92 4.81 9.53
CA PHE A 76 9.84 4.85 8.54
C PHE A 76 8.79 3.75 8.79
N ASN A 77 9.21 2.54 9.15
CA ASN A 77 8.31 1.43 9.44
C ASN A 77 7.47 1.70 10.71
N GLU A 78 8.07 2.34 11.71
CA GLU A 78 7.36 2.81 12.91
C GLU A 78 6.31 3.87 12.58
N GLN A 79 6.63 4.83 11.71
CA GLN A 79 5.67 5.82 11.21
C GLN A 79 4.53 5.17 10.42
N VAL A 80 4.84 4.17 9.58
CA VAL A 80 3.83 3.40 8.84
C VAL A 80 2.93 2.63 9.80
N LEU A 81 3.49 2.01 10.85
CA LEU A 81 2.73 1.33 11.89
C LEU A 81 1.77 2.31 12.59
N GLN A 82 2.26 3.48 12.99
CA GLN A 82 1.42 4.51 13.61
C GLN A 82 0.23 4.87 12.70
N ALA A 83 0.49 5.18 11.42
CA ALA A 83 -0.55 5.47 10.45
C ALA A 83 -1.48 4.27 10.20
N PHE A 84 -0.96 3.04 10.22
CA PHE A 84 -1.75 1.82 10.03
C PHE A 84 -2.70 1.54 11.21
N VAL A 85 -2.26 1.86 12.43
CA VAL A 85 -3.09 1.81 13.64
C VAL A 85 -4.13 2.92 13.61
N GLU A 86 -3.79 4.13 13.16
CA GLU A 86 -4.77 5.22 12.98
C GLU A 86 -5.83 4.92 11.91
N LEU A 87 -5.47 4.16 10.88
CA LEU A 87 -6.40 3.69 9.85
C LEU A 87 -7.31 2.56 10.33
N HIS A 88 -6.88 1.77 11.32
CA HIS A 88 -7.78 0.84 11.98
C HIS A 88 -8.78 1.67 12.76
N ASP A 89 -10.03 1.62 12.31
CA ASP A 89 -11.12 2.38 12.90
C ASP A 89 -11.46 1.81 14.28
N PHE A 90 -10.71 2.23 15.29
CA PHE A 90 -11.03 1.97 16.70
C PHE A 90 -12.30 2.73 17.14
N ARG A 91 -12.99 3.47 16.25
CA ARG A 91 -14.25 4.15 16.58
C ARG A 91 -15.45 3.20 16.58
N ASP A 92 -15.31 1.96 16.07
CA ASP A 92 -16.31 0.90 16.30
C ASP A 92 -16.09 0.17 17.64
N LEU A 93 -14.96 0.41 18.32
CA LEU A 93 -14.88 0.24 19.77
C LEU A 93 -15.36 1.55 20.41
N ILE A 94 -16.65 1.83 20.22
CA ILE A 94 -17.37 2.56 21.25
C ILE A 94 -17.08 1.78 22.53
N LEU A 95 -16.39 2.45 23.44
CA LEU A 95 -16.34 2.13 24.86
C LEU A 95 -17.80 2.12 25.39
N VAL A 96 -18.59 1.13 25.01
CA VAL A 96 -19.82 0.73 25.70
C VAL A 96 -19.34 -0.19 26.82
N GLU A 97 -19.40 0.12 28.11
CA GLU A 97 -19.85 1.23 28.93
C GLU A 97 -18.74 1.41 29.99
N ALA A 98 -18.31 2.63 30.28
CA ALA A 98 -18.61 3.37 31.51
C ALA A 98 -18.31 2.61 32.83
N LEU A 99 -17.45 3.25 33.64
CA LEU A 99 -17.36 3.20 35.12
C LEU A 99 -17.56 1.86 35.85
#